data_AF-A0A932S329-F1
#
_entry.id   AF-A0A932S329-F1
#
_cell.length_a   1.000
_cell.length_b   1.000
_cell.length_c   1.000
_cell.angle_alpha   90.00
_cell.angle_beta   90.00
_cell.angle_gamma   90.00
#
_symmetry.space_group_name_H-M   'P 1'
#
loop_
_entity.id
_entity.type
_entity.pdbx_description
1 polymer ?
#
loop_
_entity_poly.entity_id
_entity_poly.type
_entity_poly.pdbx_seq_one_letter_code
_entity_poly.pdbx_strand_id
1 'polypeptide(L)'
;GVADGKFTRALVDWMQESAAYNEVAGVSWEDINLVDLDQIQIDVWERAIAGFFLSKTKAALVDAAGQRGFLLYPVNTAADVVNEPQVVQRGFLQKIPGDASALSYPGALWRSTATATRPNRPPPTLGQDNIAIYCGELGLTRSELSILAAEGAI
;
A
#
# COMPACT_ATOMS: atom_id res chain seq x y z
N GLY A 1 -17.16 15.01 4.27
CA GLY A 1 -18.08 14.96 5.43
C GLY A 1 -17.38 15.56 6.64
N VAL A 2 -18.10 15.94 7.69
CA VAL A 2 -17.61 16.73 8.87
C VAL A 2 -16.27 16.28 9.47
N ALA A 3 -15.86 15.01 9.30
CA ALA A 3 -14.54 14.51 9.72
C ALA A 3 -13.38 15.05 8.85
N ASP A 4 -13.58 15.22 7.54
CA ASP A 4 -12.54 15.62 6.58
C ASP A 4 -12.11 17.09 6.79
N GLY A 5 -13.05 17.95 7.16
CA GLY A 5 -12.81 19.39 7.33
C GLY A 5 -11.82 19.73 8.47
N LYS A 6 -11.86 18.97 9.58
CA LYS A 6 -10.93 19.17 10.70
C LYS A 6 -9.48 18.89 10.30
N PHE A 7 -9.26 17.88 9.47
CA PHE A 7 -7.93 17.55 8.97
C PHE A 7 -7.41 18.63 8.01
N THR A 8 -8.28 19.17 7.15
CA THR A 8 -7.88 20.27 6.27
C THR A 8 -7.60 21.56 7.05
N ARG A 9 -8.36 21.84 8.11
CA ARG A 9 -8.08 22.96 9.01
C ARG A 9 -6.67 22.85 9.63
N ALA A 10 -6.28 21.68 10.11
CA ALA A 10 -4.94 21.46 10.67
C ALA A 10 -3.81 21.70 9.65
N LEU A 11 -4.03 21.37 8.37
CA LEU A 11 -3.10 21.71 7.28
C LEU A 11 -3.04 23.23 7.05
N VAL A 12 -4.19 23.89 7.00
CA VAL A 12 -4.28 25.34 6.75
C VAL A 12 -3.67 26.15 7.90
N ASP A 13 -3.85 25.73 9.14
CA ASP A 13 -3.20 26.34 10.31
C ASP A 13 -1.68 26.30 10.18
N TRP A 14 -1.12 25.17 9.72
CA TRP A 14 0.32 25.06 9.44
C TRP A 14 0.76 25.95 8.26
N MET A 15 -0.08 26.10 7.23
CA MET A 15 0.20 27.03 6.13
C MET A 15 0.29 28.49 6.62
N GLN A 16 -0.54 28.88 7.59
CA GLN A 16 -0.54 30.24 8.16
C GLN A 16 0.74 30.58 8.92
N GLU A 17 1.46 29.60 9.49
CA GLU A 17 2.76 29.83 10.13
C GLU A 17 3.81 30.41 9.16
N SER A 18 3.63 30.18 7.85
CA SER A 18 4.52 30.68 6.79
C SER A 18 4.04 31.99 6.12
N ALA A 19 2.95 32.59 6.62
CA ALA A 19 2.41 33.91 6.25
C ALA A 19 2.08 34.13 4.76
N ALA A 20 1.87 33.07 3.97
CA ALA A 20 1.83 33.17 2.50
C ALA A 20 0.51 32.74 1.82
N TYR A 21 -0.54 32.33 2.56
CA TYR A 21 -1.72 31.68 1.95
C TYR A 21 -3.06 32.16 2.56
N ASN A 22 -3.56 33.31 2.11
CA ASN A 22 -4.77 33.93 2.67
C ASN A 22 -6.07 33.33 2.12
N GLU A 23 -6.03 32.74 0.94
CA GLU A 23 -7.19 32.29 0.15
C GLU A 23 -7.89 31.08 0.76
N VAL A 24 -7.18 30.32 1.60
CA VAL A 24 -7.66 29.09 2.26
C VAL A 24 -7.94 29.28 3.75
N ALA A 25 -7.47 30.39 4.35
CA ALA A 25 -7.54 30.63 5.79
C ALA A 25 -8.95 30.93 6.29
N GLY A 26 -9.74 31.68 5.51
CA GLY A 26 -11.08 32.12 5.89
C GLY A 26 -12.18 31.08 5.65
N VAL A 27 -11.84 29.90 5.13
CA VAL A 27 -12.82 28.87 4.73
C VAL A 27 -13.25 28.05 5.94
N SER A 28 -14.56 27.83 6.10
CA SER A 28 -15.09 26.88 7.09
C SER A 28 -15.00 25.45 6.55
N TRP A 29 -13.82 24.83 6.67
CA TRP A 29 -13.53 23.51 6.09
C TRP A 29 -14.48 22.39 6.56
N GLU A 30 -15.04 22.48 7.77
CA GLU A 30 -15.99 21.52 8.33
C GLU A 30 -17.38 21.60 7.70
N ASP A 31 -17.73 22.77 7.15
CA ASP A 31 -19.05 23.07 6.60
C ASP A 31 -19.06 23.06 5.05
N ILE A 32 -17.93 22.70 4.42
CA ILE A 32 -17.84 22.63 2.96
C ILE A 32 -18.79 21.56 2.42
N ASN A 33 -19.64 21.98 1.48
CA ASN A 33 -20.35 21.09 0.58
C ASN A 33 -19.65 21.05 -0.79
N LEU A 34 -19.02 19.91 -1.11
CA LEU A 34 -18.28 19.74 -2.37
C LEU A 34 -19.16 19.89 -3.63
N VAL A 35 -20.47 19.68 -3.51
CA VAL A 35 -21.42 19.81 -4.63
C VAL A 35 -21.67 21.28 -5.00
N ASP A 36 -21.50 22.19 -4.04
CA ASP A 36 -21.79 23.62 -4.23
C ASP A 36 -20.54 24.42 -4.65
N LEU A 37 -19.38 23.75 -4.76
CA LEU A 37 -18.13 24.39 -5.16
C LEU A 37 -18.07 24.55 -6.68
N ASP A 38 -17.81 25.77 -7.13
CA ASP A 38 -17.42 26.01 -8.51
C ASP A 38 -15.94 25.65 -8.75
N GLN A 39 -15.60 25.36 -10.01
CA GLN A 39 -14.24 24.97 -10.39
C GLN A 39 -13.21 26.09 -10.14
N ILE A 40 -13.62 27.36 -10.23
CA ILE A 40 -12.71 28.50 -10.02
C ILE A 40 -12.23 28.52 -8.57
N GLN A 41 -13.14 28.28 -7.63
CA GLN A 41 -12.84 28.23 -6.21
C GLN A 41 -11.92 27.05 -5.87
N ILE A 42 -12.17 25.88 -6.46
CA ILE A 42 -11.32 24.69 -6.33
C ILE A 42 -9.90 25.02 -6.81
N ASP A 43 -9.76 25.58 -8.01
CA ASP A 43 -8.46 25.90 -8.59
C ASP A 43 -7.67 26.92 -7.74
N VAL A 44 -8.36 27.87 -7.11
CA VAL A 44 -7.75 28.83 -6.18
C VAL A 44 -7.15 28.11 -4.96
N TRP A 45 -7.91 27.22 -4.34
CA TRP A 45 -7.45 26.46 -3.17
C TRP A 45 -6.32 25.49 -3.53
N GLU A 46 -6.46 24.77 -4.64
CA GLU A 46 -5.43 23.85 -5.13
C GLU A 46 -4.11 24.57 -5.39
N ARG A 47 -4.13 25.75 -6.04
CA ARG A 47 -2.90 26.54 -6.25
C ARG A 47 -2.23 26.95 -4.95
N ALA A 48 -2.99 27.37 -3.95
CA ALA A 48 -2.44 27.73 -2.64
C ALA A 48 -1.78 26.53 -1.94
N ILE A 49 -2.50 25.40 -1.87
CA ILE A 49 -1.99 24.17 -1.24
C ILE A 49 -0.80 23.59 -2.00
N ALA A 50 -0.85 23.58 -3.34
CA ALA A 50 0.24 23.11 -4.18
C ALA A 50 1.49 23.97 -4.01
N GLY A 51 1.34 25.31 -3.98
CA GLY A 51 2.45 26.23 -3.72
C GLY A 51 3.13 25.95 -2.38
N PHE A 52 2.35 25.64 -1.35
CA PHE A 52 2.89 25.24 -0.05
C PHE A 52 3.63 23.90 -0.10
N PHE A 53 3.04 22.87 -0.72
CA PHE A 53 3.67 21.55 -0.83
C PHE A 53 4.96 21.58 -1.66
N LEU A 54 5.01 22.38 -2.73
CA LEU A 54 6.21 22.55 -3.56
C LEU A 54 7.39 23.19 -2.80
N SER A 55 7.14 23.89 -1.69
CA SER A 55 8.19 24.46 -0.83
C SER A 55 8.85 23.43 0.10
N LYS A 56 8.39 22.16 0.10
CA LYS A 56 8.80 21.14 1.07
C LYS A 56 9.16 19.82 0.39
N THR A 57 9.92 18.99 1.09
CA THR A 57 10.19 17.63 0.64
C THR A 57 9.01 16.72 0.98
N LYS A 58 8.85 15.64 0.18
CA LYS A 58 7.85 14.59 0.43
C LYS A 58 7.93 14.04 1.86
N ALA A 59 9.14 13.78 2.35
CA ALA A 59 9.35 13.25 3.71
C ALA A 59 8.92 14.26 4.80
N ALA A 60 9.30 15.54 4.66
CA ALA A 60 8.90 16.56 5.63
C ALA A 60 7.38 16.76 5.71
N LEU A 61 6.68 16.64 4.57
CA LEU A 61 5.22 16.71 4.52
C LEU A 61 4.55 15.53 5.25
N VAL A 62 5.07 14.31 5.05
CA VAL A 62 4.56 13.09 5.71
C VAL A 62 4.78 13.14 7.22
N ASP A 63 5.97 13.54 7.64
CA ASP A 63 6.29 13.68 9.07
C ASP A 63 5.41 14.75 9.73
N ALA A 64 5.24 15.90 9.07
CA ALA A 64 4.38 16.96 9.55
C ALA A 64 2.91 16.53 9.64
N ALA A 65 2.42 15.74 8.69
CA ALA A 65 1.05 15.22 8.70
C ALA A 65 0.76 14.36 9.94
N GLY A 66 1.67 13.44 10.26
CA GLY A 66 1.56 12.61 11.46
C GLY A 66 1.65 13.40 12.75
N GLN A 67 2.52 14.43 12.82
CA GLN A 67 2.71 15.25 14.01
C GLN A 67 1.58 16.26 14.24
N ARG A 68 1.01 16.81 13.17
CA ARG A 68 0.02 17.91 13.21
C ARG A 68 -1.41 17.42 13.04
N GLY A 69 -1.59 16.16 12.66
CA GLY A 69 -2.91 15.55 12.54
C GLY A 69 -3.70 16.08 11.34
N PHE A 70 -3.06 16.24 10.18
CA PHE A 70 -3.77 16.43 8.90
C PHE A 70 -3.60 15.20 8.01
N LEU A 71 -4.52 15.01 7.07
CA LEU A 71 -4.48 13.88 6.15
C LEU A 71 -3.54 14.18 4.99
N LEU A 72 -2.48 13.40 4.89
CA LEU A 72 -1.58 13.41 3.74
C LEU A 72 -1.00 12.02 3.53
N TYR A 73 -1.05 11.55 2.30
CA TYR A 73 -0.46 10.28 1.90
C TYR A 73 0.45 10.52 0.68
N PRO A 74 1.72 10.10 0.75
CA PRO A 74 2.63 10.26 -0.37
C PRO A 74 2.27 9.28 -1.49
N VAL A 75 2.40 9.72 -2.73
CA VAL A 75 2.43 8.80 -3.87
C VAL A 75 3.81 8.15 -3.90
N ASN A 76 3.86 6.88 -3.50
CA ASN A 76 5.10 6.13 -3.35
C ASN A 76 5.46 5.33 -4.61
N THR A 77 6.74 5.34 -4.96
CA THR A 77 7.35 4.44 -5.95
C THR A 77 7.54 3.05 -5.36
N ALA A 78 7.82 2.05 -6.20
CA ALA A 78 8.18 0.71 -5.72
C ALA A 78 9.38 0.73 -4.76
N ALA A 79 10.38 1.58 -5.02
CA ALA A 79 11.54 1.73 -4.15
C ALA A 79 11.17 2.36 -2.79
N ASP A 80 10.24 3.32 -2.76
CA ASP A 80 9.73 3.90 -1.51
C ASP A 80 9.05 2.82 -0.67
N VAL A 81 8.18 2.00 -1.27
CA VAL A 81 7.42 0.95 -0.56
C VAL A 81 8.34 -0.11 0.05
N VAL A 82 9.37 -0.56 -0.69
CA VAL A 82 10.32 -1.58 -0.20
C VAL A 82 11.09 -1.09 1.03
N ASN A 83 11.37 0.21 1.10
CA ASN A 83 12.16 0.82 2.17
C ASN A 83 11.29 1.49 3.25
N GLU A 84 9.97 1.39 3.17
CA GLU A 84 9.06 2.10 4.07
C GLU A 84 9.17 1.50 5.50
N PRO A 85 9.29 2.33 6.56
CA PRO A 85 9.50 1.86 7.92
C PRO A 85 8.47 0.84 8.42
N GLN A 86 7.18 1.03 8.15
CA GLN A 86 6.14 0.07 8.53
C GLN A 86 6.27 -1.26 7.78
N VAL A 87 6.59 -1.25 6.49
CA VAL A 87 6.84 -2.44 5.66
C VAL A 87 8.02 -3.25 6.20
N VAL A 88 9.11 -2.57 6.55
CA VAL A 88 10.32 -3.17 7.14
C VAL A 88 10.03 -3.70 8.54
N GLN A 89 9.44 -2.88 9.42
CA GLN A 89 9.18 -3.23 10.82
C GLN A 89 8.24 -4.43 10.96
N ARG A 90 7.25 -4.56 10.08
CA ARG A 90 6.35 -5.71 10.09
C ARG A 90 6.92 -6.95 9.40
N GLY A 91 8.14 -6.85 8.85
CA GLY A 91 8.81 -7.92 8.11
C GLY A 91 7.96 -8.40 6.93
N PHE A 92 7.33 -7.46 6.20
CA PHE A 92 6.37 -7.84 5.16
C PHE A 92 7.05 -8.48 3.96
N LEU A 93 8.17 -7.93 3.50
CA LEU A 93 8.94 -8.52 2.41
C LEU A 93 9.90 -9.56 2.99
N GLN A 94 9.73 -10.82 2.59
CA GLN A 94 10.42 -11.97 3.18
C GLN A 94 11.14 -12.78 2.10
N LYS A 95 12.35 -13.24 2.41
CA LYS A 95 13.03 -14.26 1.59
C LYS A 95 12.47 -15.63 1.92
N ILE A 96 12.20 -16.41 0.89
CA ILE A 96 11.68 -17.77 1.05
C ILE A 96 12.87 -18.73 1.20
N PRO A 97 12.96 -19.52 2.28
CA PRO A 97 14.01 -20.53 2.42
C PRO A 97 13.95 -21.55 1.28
N GLY A 98 15.11 -21.84 0.67
CA GLY A 98 15.23 -22.82 -0.41
C GLY A 98 14.88 -22.30 -1.80
N ASP A 99 14.48 -21.03 -1.93
CA ASP A 99 14.35 -20.38 -3.23
C ASP A 99 15.70 -19.88 -3.76
N ALA A 100 16.08 -20.32 -4.95
CA ALA A 100 17.32 -19.96 -5.62
C ALA A 100 17.28 -18.55 -6.24
N SER A 101 16.10 -17.93 -6.37
CA SER A 101 15.92 -16.62 -7.00
C SER A 101 16.51 -15.46 -6.18
N ALA A 102 16.79 -15.68 -4.89
CA ALA A 102 17.16 -14.66 -3.90
C ALA A 102 16.18 -13.48 -3.79
N LEU A 103 14.98 -13.59 -4.37
CA LEU A 103 13.95 -12.56 -4.37
C LEU A 103 13.27 -12.47 -3.01
N SER A 104 12.71 -11.29 -2.75
CA SER A 104 11.83 -11.07 -1.60
C SER A 104 10.39 -11.07 -2.05
N TYR A 105 9.55 -11.76 -1.29
CA TYR A 105 8.14 -11.95 -1.58
C TYR A 105 7.29 -11.24 -0.52
N PRO A 106 6.10 -10.73 -0.90
CA PRO A 106 5.10 -10.33 0.07
C PRO A 106 4.78 -11.50 1.00
N GLY A 107 4.91 -11.27 2.29
CA GLY A 107 4.48 -12.15 3.36
C GLY A 107 2.99 -11.99 3.63
N ALA A 108 2.55 -12.41 4.81
CA ALA A 108 1.15 -12.35 5.16
C ALA A 108 0.59 -10.91 5.18
N LEU A 109 -0.60 -10.74 4.59
CA LEU A 109 -1.29 -9.45 4.55
C LEU A 109 -1.73 -8.98 5.95
N TRP A 110 -2.03 -9.91 6.84
CA TRP A 110 -2.46 -9.68 8.22
C TRP A 110 -1.69 -10.59 9.17
N ARG A 111 -1.60 -10.18 10.44
CA ARG A 111 -0.98 -10.98 11.52
C ARG A 111 -2.06 -11.34 12.53
N SER A 112 -2.06 -12.58 13.00
CA SER A 112 -2.95 -13.04 14.06
C SER A 112 -2.15 -13.74 15.15
N THR A 113 -2.57 -13.54 16.39
CA THR A 113 -2.07 -14.27 17.55
C THR A 113 -2.74 -15.63 17.72
N ALA A 114 -3.91 -15.83 17.10
CA ALA A 114 -4.68 -17.07 17.18
C ALA A 114 -4.33 -18.08 16.08
N THR A 115 -3.92 -17.60 14.91
CA THR A 115 -3.62 -18.46 13.75
C THR A 115 -2.32 -18.05 13.10
N ALA A 116 -1.41 -19.01 12.94
CA ALA A 116 -0.21 -18.81 12.15
C ALA A 116 -0.58 -18.67 10.67
N THR A 117 -0.10 -17.60 10.05
CA THR A 117 -0.13 -17.47 8.58
C THR A 117 0.90 -18.43 8.02
N ARG A 118 0.52 -19.26 7.05
CA ARG A 118 1.45 -20.22 6.44
C ARG A 118 2.65 -19.47 5.84
N PRO A 119 3.90 -19.89 6.13
CA PRO A 119 5.06 -19.34 5.45
C PRO A 119 4.94 -19.57 3.95
N ASN A 120 5.44 -18.63 3.15
CA ASN A 120 5.58 -18.86 1.72
C ASN A 120 6.53 -20.05 1.49
N ARG A 121 6.12 -21.00 0.64
CA ARG A 121 7.01 -22.01 0.06
C ARG A 121 7.55 -21.50 -1.27
N PRO A 122 8.72 -21.98 -1.75
CA PRO A 122 9.19 -21.62 -3.07
C PRO A 122 8.10 -21.92 -4.12
N PRO A 123 7.98 -21.11 -5.18
CA PRO A 123 7.07 -21.41 -6.28
C PRO A 123 7.31 -22.85 -6.78
N PRO A 124 6.25 -23.65 -6.98
CA PRO A 124 6.43 -25.03 -7.39
C PRO A 124 7.05 -25.10 -8.80
N THR A 125 7.93 -26.06 -9.03
CA THR A 125 8.39 -26.37 -10.40
C THR A 125 7.28 -27.06 -11.19
N LEU A 126 7.39 -27.05 -12.52
CA LEU A 126 6.46 -27.78 -13.37
C LEU A 126 6.41 -29.27 -12.94
N GLY A 127 5.20 -29.77 -12.71
CA GLY A 127 4.95 -31.15 -12.29
C GLY A 127 5.38 -31.53 -10.87
N GLN A 128 5.87 -30.58 -10.04
CA GLN A 128 6.38 -30.87 -8.69
C GLN A 128 5.39 -31.63 -7.81
N ASP A 129 4.12 -31.24 -7.89
CA ASP A 129 3.05 -31.76 -7.03
C ASP A 129 2.26 -32.90 -7.71
N ASN A 130 2.61 -33.33 -8.94
CA ASN A 130 1.85 -34.33 -9.73
C ASN A 130 1.62 -35.63 -8.96
N ILE A 131 2.67 -36.18 -8.34
CA ILE A 131 2.56 -37.44 -7.59
C ILE A 131 1.65 -37.28 -6.37
N ALA A 132 1.82 -36.18 -5.63
CA ALA A 132 1.04 -35.93 -4.41
C ALA A 132 -0.46 -35.81 -4.74
N ILE A 133 -0.80 -35.13 -5.83
CA ILE A 133 -2.19 -34.93 -6.24
C ILE A 133 -2.75 -36.18 -6.94
N TYR A 134 -2.14 -36.61 -8.05
CA TYR A 134 -2.71 -37.70 -8.85
C TYR A 134 -2.69 -39.04 -8.12
N CYS A 135 -1.58 -39.40 -7.48
CA CYS A 135 -1.49 -40.67 -6.78
C CYS A 135 -1.98 -40.59 -5.33
N GLY A 136 -1.73 -39.48 -4.65
CA GLY A 136 -2.08 -39.32 -3.23
C GLY A 136 -3.54 -38.96 -3.01
N GLU A 137 -4.04 -37.92 -3.68
CA GLU A 137 -5.41 -37.41 -3.46
C GLU A 137 -6.43 -38.02 -4.42
N LEU A 138 -6.06 -38.21 -5.69
CA LEU A 138 -6.97 -38.73 -6.73
C LEU A 138 -6.91 -40.25 -6.88
N GLY A 139 -5.95 -40.92 -6.23
CA GLY A 139 -5.87 -42.38 -6.18
C GLY A 139 -5.39 -43.07 -7.46
N LEU A 140 -4.79 -42.34 -8.41
CA LEU A 140 -4.18 -42.94 -9.59
C LEU A 140 -2.96 -43.76 -9.20
N THR A 141 -2.78 -44.89 -9.87
CA THR A 141 -1.55 -45.67 -9.80
C THR A 141 -0.40 -44.94 -10.49
N ARG A 142 0.83 -45.31 -10.12
CA ARG A 142 2.03 -44.82 -10.81
C ARG A 142 2.02 -45.14 -12.30
N SER A 143 1.44 -46.27 -12.69
CA SER A 143 1.33 -46.71 -14.08
C SER A 143 0.39 -45.80 -14.88
N GLU A 144 -0.76 -45.44 -14.32
CA GLU A 144 -1.69 -44.49 -14.95
C GLU A 144 -1.07 -43.10 -15.08
N LEU A 145 -0.30 -42.65 -14.07
CA LEU A 145 0.44 -41.39 -14.14
C LEU A 145 1.49 -41.40 -15.26
N SER A 146 2.20 -42.52 -15.45
CA SER A 146 3.18 -42.66 -16.53
C SER A 146 2.54 -42.61 -17.92
N ILE A 147 1.31 -43.13 -18.08
CA ILE A 147 0.57 -43.02 -19.34
C ILE A 147 0.24 -41.55 -19.64
N LEU A 148 -0.30 -40.82 -18.65
CA LEU A 148 -0.61 -39.40 -18.80
C LEU A 148 0.62 -38.56 -19.18
N ALA A 149 1.78 -38.85 -18.56
CA ALA A 149 3.03 -38.18 -18.91
C ALA A 149 3.50 -38.54 -20.34
N ALA A 150 3.36 -39.79 -20.77
CA ALA A 150 3.73 -40.22 -22.12
C ALA A 150 2.84 -39.62 -23.22
N GLU A 151 1.57 -39.34 -22.89
CA GLU A 151 0.62 -38.67 -23.79
C GLU A 151 0.80 -37.14 -23.82
N GLY A 152 1.67 -36.58 -22.98
CA GLY A 152 1.91 -35.13 -22.89
C GLY A 152 0.77 -34.37 -22.19
N ALA A 153 -0.08 -35.08 -21.44
CA ALA A 153 -1.17 -34.46 -20.68
C ALA A 153 -0.66 -33.78 -19.39
N ILE A 154 0.50 -34.19 -18.88
CA ILE A 154 1.17 -33.66 -17.67
C ILE A 154 2.69 -33.65 -17.78
#